data_AF-A0A967HRK8-F1
#
_entry.id   AF-A0A967HRK8-F1
#
_cell.length_a   1.000
_cell.length_b   1.000
_cell.length_c   1.000
_cell.angle_alpha   90.00
_cell.angle_beta   90.00
_cell.angle_gamma   90.00
#
_symmetry.space_group_name_H-M   'P 1'
#
loop_
_entity.id
_entity.type
_entity.pdbx_description
1 polymer ?
#
loop_
_entity_poly.entity_id
_entity_poly.type
_entity_poly.pdbx_seq_one_letter_code
_entity_poly.pdbx_strand_id
1 'polypeptide(L)'
;MAVDHLTLGLVLQALPDTIPVESLLVPLATALGLAVIVERAVELGKNVVDLIPTATEGRAIRKPADLERPLDELVRRHAADRDRRRVERSERDRPGDVEKLRRIEGQLRDGDLKPDQRATLVVTADTMRRNLRAVEGETEPEEALPVSLILVEPATDPDDGATLRAFLIHAVAMVAGIIAARVSGLHLFSALTGTSVPDGLDYLLTGLLIGGGSAPIHMLIRFVTARKVAAPPVTEEPKRTPEAENRPPTSAPAAARTERATTVPPASAAPADDWIEIGYDGGVDRDVLESVHRRRGNPELIVYHHTAMPGDSSF
;
A
#
# COMPACT_ATOMS: atom_id res chain seq x y z
N MET A 1 -13.44 -3.14 0.70
CA MET A 1 -13.50 -2.36 -0.55
C MET A 1 -12.23 -1.52 -0.64
N ALA A 2 -11.26 -1.94 -1.45
CA ALA A 2 -10.12 -1.09 -1.77
C ALA A 2 -10.60 -0.05 -2.77
N VAL A 3 -10.75 1.20 -2.34
CA VAL A 3 -10.90 2.31 -3.29
C VAL A 3 -9.58 2.41 -4.01
N ASP A 4 -9.60 2.10 -5.30
CA ASP A 4 -8.41 1.99 -6.12
C ASP A 4 -7.66 3.33 -6.14
N HIS A 5 -6.35 3.32 -5.86
CA HIS A 5 -5.55 4.55 -5.75
C HIS A 5 -5.62 5.43 -7.01
N LEU A 6 -5.93 4.82 -8.14
CA LEU A 6 -6.15 5.46 -9.44
C LEU A 6 -7.37 6.39 -9.48
N THR A 7 -8.50 5.99 -8.89
CA THR A 7 -9.73 6.80 -8.95
C THR A 7 -9.63 8.06 -8.11
N LEU A 8 -8.96 7.98 -6.96
CA LEU A 8 -8.67 9.14 -6.11
C LEU A 8 -7.66 10.09 -6.78
N GLY A 9 -6.67 9.56 -7.49
CA GLY A 9 -5.71 10.36 -8.25
C GLY A 9 -6.36 11.21 -9.36
N LEU A 10 -7.33 10.66 -10.07
CA LEU A 10 -8.05 11.33 -11.16
C LEU A 10 -8.93 12.48 -10.66
N VAL A 11 -9.67 12.28 -9.57
CA VAL A 11 -10.46 13.34 -8.94
C VAL A 11 -9.56 14.47 -8.42
N LEU A 12 -8.38 14.14 -7.90
CA LEU A 12 -7.44 15.13 -7.41
C LEU A 12 -6.75 15.90 -8.55
N GLN A 13 -6.56 15.34 -9.75
CA GLN A 13 -6.03 16.06 -10.92
C GLN A 13 -6.94 17.19 -11.40
N ALA A 14 -8.23 17.16 -11.08
CA ALA A 14 -9.18 18.22 -11.42
C ALA A 14 -9.23 19.39 -10.41
N LEU A 15 -8.39 19.38 -9.36
CA LEU A 15 -8.35 20.47 -8.37
C LEU A 15 -7.77 21.74 -9.00
N PRO A 16 -8.44 22.91 -8.87
CA PRO A 16 -7.92 24.17 -9.41
C PRO A 16 -6.68 24.63 -8.64
N ASP A 17 -5.72 25.23 -9.36
CA ASP A 17 -4.41 25.64 -8.84
C ASP A 17 -4.46 26.79 -7.80
N THR A 18 -5.64 27.34 -7.51
CA THR A 18 -5.79 28.64 -6.82
C THR A 18 -6.46 28.58 -5.45
N ILE A 19 -6.76 27.40 -4.89
CA ILE A 19 -7.40 27.34 -3.56
C ILE A 19 -6.33 27.55 -2.47
N PRO A 20 -6.46 28.59 -1.62
CA PRO A 20 -5.50 28.83 -0.55
C PRO A 20 -5.52 27.65 0.43
N VAL A 21 -4.34 27.11 0.75
CA VAL A 21 -4.21 25.90 1.58
C VAL A 21 -4.83 26.11 2.96
N GLU A 22 -4.76 27.32 3.49
CA GLU A 22 -5.32 27.71 4.77
C GLU A 22 -6.84 27.49 4.82
N SER A 23 -7.55 27.66 3.70
CA SER A 23 -8.99 27.41 3.63
C SER A 23 -9.34 25.92 3.57
N LEU A 24 -8.39 25.06 3.18
CA LEU A 24 -8.55 23.60 3.14
C LEU A 24 -8.16 22.93 4.47
N LEU A 25 -7.19 23.48 5.19
CA LEU A 25 -6.69 22.86 6.42
C LEU A 25 -7.74 22.77 7.52
N VAL A 26 -8.55 23.82 7.70
CA VAL A 26 -9.61 23.83 8.72
C VAL A 26 -10.67 22.76 8.48
N PRO A 27 -11.30 22.65 7.29
CA PRO A 27 -12.28 21.60 7.04
C PRO A 27 -11.65 20.20 7.07
N LEU A 28 -10.40 20.03 6.62
CA LEU A 28 -9.69 18.74 6.71
C LEU A 28 -9.39 18.32 8.16
N ALA A 29 -8.91 19.24 8.99
CA ALA A 29 -8.67 18.97 10.40
C ALA A 29 -9.97 18.64 11.13
N THR A 30 -11.06 19.34 10.80
CA THR A 30 -12.40 19.08 11.33
C THR A 30 -12.90 17.70 10.90
N ALA A 31 -12.76 17.35 9.61
CA ALA A 31 -13.11 16.03 9.09
C ALA A 31 -12.34 14.93 9.82
N LEU A 32 -11.02 15.12 10.02
CA LEU A 32 -10.17 14.17 10.73
C LEU A 32 -10.62 13.98 12.19
N GLY A 33 -10.92 15.08 12.89
CA GLY A 33 -11.44 15.03 14.26
C GLY A 33 -12.77 14.28 14.35
N LEU A 34 -13.69 14.55 13.42
CA LEU A 34 -14.97 13.83 13.34
C LEU A 34 -14.78 12.36 13.02
N ALA A 35 -13.86 11.99 12.12
CA ALA A 35 -13.58 10.59 11.80
C ALA A 35 -13.09 9.81 13.01
N VAL A 36 -12.21 10.40 13.84
CA VAL A 36 -11.77 9.78 15.09
C VAL A 36 -12.93 9.62 16.07
N ILE A 37 -13.82 10.61 16.19
CA ILE A 37 -15.00 10.51 17.06
C ILE A 37 -15.94 9.38 16.59
N VAL A 38 -16.22 9.32 15.29
CA VAL A 38 -17.08 8.27 14.70
C VAL A 38 -16.45 6.90 14.89
N GLU A 39 -15.14 6.76 14.64
CA GLU A 39 -14.40 5.52 14.87
C GLU A 39 -14.54 5.04 16.33
N ARG A 40 -14.36 5.94 17.31
CA ARG A 40 -14.51 5.60 18.74
C ARG A 40 -15.94 5.26 19.13
N ALA A 41 -16.93 5.94 18.56
CA ALA A 41 -18.33 5.63 18.80
C ALA A 41 -18.70 4.24 18.25
N VAL A 42 -18.22 3.90 17.06
CA VAL A 42 -18.42 2.59 16.43
C VAL A 42 -17.70 1.48 17.19
N GLU A 43 -16.47 1.73 17.64
CA GLU A 43 -15.71 0.80 18.48
C GLU A 43 -16.42 0.54 19.81
N LEU A 44 -16.93 1.59 20.47
CA LEU A 44 -17.74 1.44 21.67
C LEU A 44 -19.00 0.62 21.39
N GLY A 45 -19.71 0.89 20.29
CA GLY A 45 -20.87 0.13 19.86
C GLY A 45 -20.55 -1.34 19.62
N LYS A 46 -19.42 -1.63 18.97
CA LYS A 46 -18.93 -2.99 18.77
C LYS A 46 -18.69 -3.69 20.10
N ASN A 47 -18.01 -3.04 21.04
CA ASN A 47 -17.73 -3.60 22.37
C ASN A 47 -19.02 -3.88 23.16
N VAL A 48 -20.03 -3.02 23.03
CA VAL A 48 -21.35 -3.24 23.64
C VAL A 48 -22.08 -4.43 23.01
N VAL A 49 -22.01 -4.59 21.68
CA VAL A 49 -22.59 -5.74 20.99
C VAL A 49 -21.87 -7.04 21.35
N ASP A 50 -20.54 -7.01 21.50
CA ASP A 50 -19.75 -8.17 21.95
C ASP A 50 -20.06 -8.60 23.38
N LEU A 51 -20.57 -7.69 24.23
CA LEU A 51 -21.00 -8.01 25.59
C LEU A 51 -22.33 -8.76 25.62
N ILE A 52 -23.13 -8.72 24.54
CA ILE A 52 -24.40 -9.45 24.48
C ILE A 52 -24.06 -10.91 24.15
N PRO A 53 -24.25 -11.86 25.08
CA PRO A 53 -23.93 -13.26 24.83
C PRO A 53 -24.80 -13.74 23.66
N THR A 54 -24.16 -13.97 22.52
CA THR A 54 -24.82 -14.63 21.39
C THR A 54 -25.02 -16.08 21.79
N ALA A 55 -26.28 -16.47 21.98
CA ALA A 55 -26.68 -17.82 22.39
C ALA A 55 -26.26 -18.93 21.40
N THR A 56 -25.60 -18.57 20.29
CA THR A 56 -25.25 -19.46 19.19
C THR A 56 -23.88 -20.11 19.35
N GLU A 57 -22.99 -19.59 20.19
CA GLU A 57 -21.74 -20.30 20.54
C GLU A 57 -21.95 -21.23 21.73
N GLY A 58 -22.85 -22.19 21.56
CA GLY A 58 -22.64 -23.50 22.17
C GLY A 58 -21.38 -24.06 21.53
N ARG A 59 -20.21 -23.64 22.02
CA ARG A 59 -18.87 -24.14 21.65
C ARG A 59 -19.00 -25.64 21.56
N ALA A 60 -19.13 -26.16 20.33
CA ALA A 60 -19.18 -27.59 20.11
C ALA A 60 -17.90 -28.10 20.76
N ILE A 61 -18.05 -28.80 21.87
CA ILE A 61 -16.93 -29.36 22.61
C ILE A 61 -16.21 -30.18 21.56
N ARG A 62 -15.01 -29.72 21.14
CA ARG A 62 -14.19 -30.42 20.15
C ARG A 62 -14.20 -31.88 20.57
N LYS A 63 -14.60 -32.76 19.66
CA LYS A 63 -14.71 -34.18 20.00
C LYS A 63 -13.33 -34.61 20.50
N PRO A 64 -13.24 -35.45 21.55
CA PRO A 64 -11.96 -35.91 22.08
C PRO A 64 -11.02 -36.48 20.98
N ALA A 65 -11.60 -37.06 19.93
CA ALA A 65 -10.88 -37.53 18.75
C ALA A 65 -10.09 -36.43 17.99
N ASP A 66 -10.52 -35.16 18.02
CA ASP A 66 -9.78 -34.05 17.40
C ASP A 66 -8.62 -33.54 18.29
N LEU A 67 -8.62 -33.91 19.58
CA LEU A 67 -7.53 -33.66 20.52
C LEU A 67 -6.48 -34.78 20.52
N GLU A 68 -6.79 -35.93 19.93
CA GLU A 68 -5.88 -37.06 19.73
C GLU A 68 -5.04 -36.94 18.46
N ARG A 69 -4.72 -35.71 18.01
CA ARG A 69 -3.60 -35.58 17.07
C ARG A 69 -2.36 -36.15 17.76
N PRO A 70 -1.70 -37.17 17.19
CA PRO A 70 -0.58 -37.81 17.85
C PRO A 70 0.47 -36.73 18.14
N LEU A 71 0.99 -36.73 19.37
CA LEU A 71 1.98 -35.76 19.85
C LEU A 71 3.12 -35.55 18.84
N ASP A 72 3.49 -36.62 18.11
CA ASP A 72 4.48 -36.61 17.04
C ASP A 72 4.15 -35.70 15.86
N GLU A 73 2.88 -35.52 15.52
CA GLU A 73 2.44 -34.57 14.48
C GLU A 73 2.59 -33.13 14.97
N LEU A 74 2.23 -32.86 16.22
CA LEU A 74 2.42 -31.53 16.83
C LEU A 74 3.90 -31.18 16.96
N VAL A 75 4.74 -32.13 17.36
CA VAL A 75 6.21 -31.94 17.42
C VAL A 75 6.77 -31.68 16.03
N ARG A 76 6.35 -32.43 15.00
CA ARG A 76 6.76 -32.20 13.61
C ARG A 76 6.34 -30.83 13.08
N ARG A 77 5.09 -30.42 13.31
CA ARG A 77 4.61 -29.08 12.91
C ARG A 77 5.38 -27.98 13.63
N HIS A 78 5.64 -28.13 14.93
CA HIS A 78 6.39 -27.14 15.70
C HIS A 78 7.86 -27.04 15.27
N ALA A 79 8.47 -28.15 14.86
CA ALA A 79 9.80 -28.14 14.26
C ALA A 79 9.79 -27.41 12.91
N ALA A 80 8.85 -27.74 12.01
CA ALA A 80 8.70 -27.07 10.72
C ALA A 80 8.42 -25.56 10.88
N ASP A 81 7.58 -25.17 11.84
CA ASP A 81 7.29 -23.76 12.13
C ASP A 81 8.52 -23.03 12.68
N ARG A 82 9.38 -23.68 13.48
CA ARG A 82 10.64 -23.09 13.94
C ARG A 82 11.62 -22.86 12.79
N ASP A 83 11.75 -23.82 11.90
CA ASP A 83 12.63 -23.72 10.75
C ASP A 83 12.13 -22.62 9.80
N ARG A 84 10.82 -22.59 9.53
CA ARG A 84 10.18 -21.51 8.75
C ARG A 84 10.43 -20.13 9.37
N ARG A 85 10.22 -19.97 10.68
CA ARG A 85 10.48 -18.70 11.38
C ARG A 85 11.96 -18.31 11.36
N ARG A 86 12.88 -19.28 11.34
CA ARG A 86 14.32 -19.01 11.22
C ARG A 86 14.63 -18.45 9.83
N VAL A 87 14.07 -19.05 8.78
CA VAL A 87 14.19 -18.58 7.39
C VAL A 87 13.57 -17.19 7.21
N GLU A 88 12.33 -16.98 7.67
CA GLU A 88 11.65 -15.69 7.59
C GLU A 88 12.42 -14.55 8.30
N ARG A 89 13.09 -14.86 9.42
CA ARG A 89 13.95 -13.90 10.12
C ARG A 89 15.20 -13.58 9.30
N SER A 90 15.89 -14.59 8.76
CA SER A 90 17.08 -14.36 7.92
C SER A 90 16.75 -13.57 6.65
N GLU A 91 15.59 -13.79 6.04
CA GLU A 91 15.13 -13.02 4.88
C GLU A 91 14.79 -11.58 5.25
N ARG A 92 14.13 -11.36 6.40
CA ARG A 92 13.82 -10.01 6.88
C ARG A 92 15.10 -9.20 7.16
N ASP A 93 16.14 -9.84 7.67
CA ASP A 93 17.40 -9.16 8.01
C ASP A 93 18.35 -8.98 6.81
N ARG A 94 18.14 -9.75 5.73
CA ARG A 94 18.96 -9.75 4.51
C ARG A 94 19.20 -8.37 3.89
N PRO A 95 18.20 -7.47 3.71
CA PRO A 95 18.44 -6.15 3.13
C PRO A 95 19.45 -5.33 3.95
N GLY A 96 19.38 -5.43 5.27
CA GLY A 96 20.30 -4.74 6.18
C GLY A 96 21.72 -5.29 6.07
N ASP A 97 21.88 -6.59 5.93
CA ASP A 97 23.20 -7.22 5.79
C ASP A 97 23.84 -6.97 4.42
N VAL A 98 23.04 -6.92 3.35
CA VAL A 98 23.49 -6.48 2.01
C VAL A 98 23.96 -5.03 2.05
N GLU A 99 23.21 -4.14 2.72
CA GLU A 99 23.59 -2.74 2.83
C GLU A 99 24.89 -2.56 3.64
N LYS A 100 25.04 -3.29 4.77
CA LYS A 100 26.28 -3.30 5.55
C LYS A 100 27.48 -3.77 4.72
N LEU A 101 27.33 -4.87 3.98
CA LEU A 101 28.38 -5.37 3.10
C LEU A 101 28.77 -4.32 2.06
N ARG A 102 27.80 -3.67 1.42
CA ARG A 102 28.04 -2.60 0.43
C ARG A 102 28.79 -1.42 1.04
N ARG A 103 28.48 -1.03 2.28
CA ARG A 103 29.23 0.03 3.00
C ARG A 103 30.68 -0.38 3.27
N ILE A 104 30.91 -1.61 3.73
CA ILE A 104 32.26 -2.15 3.98
C ILE A 104 33.08 -2.19 2.68
N GLU A 105 32.48 -2.65 1.58
CA GLU A 105 33.14 -2.69 0.27
C GLU A 105 33.45 -1.28 -0.27
N GLY A 106 32.59 -0.29 0.00
CA GLY A 106 32.86 1.11 -0.27
C GLY A 106 34.09 1.62 0.51
N GLN A 107 34.12 1.39 1.82
CA GLN A 107 35.26 1.77 2.68
C GLN A 107 36.57 1.13 2.20
N LEU A 108 36.53 -0.14 1.80
CA LEU A 108 37.71 -0.85 1.26
C LEU A 108 38.18 -0.28 -0.10
N ARG A 109 37.28 0.31 -0.88
CA ARG A 109 37.58 0.92 -2.19
C ARG A 109 38.18 2.31 -2.06
N ASP A 110 37.71 3.11 -1.09
CA ASP A 110 38.10 4.51 -0.93
C ASP A 110 39.55 4.69 -0.42
N GLY A 111 40.20 3.62 0.05
CA GLY A 111 41.66 3.54 0.16
C GLY A 111 42.32 4.21 1.37
N ASP A 112 41.64 5.07 2.12
CA ASP A 112 42.19 5.83 3.27
C ASP A 112 42.22 5.06 4.62
N LEU A 113 42.38 3.73 4.57
CA LEU A 113 42.34 2.87 5.76
C LEU A 113 43.74 2.45 6.23
N LYS A 114 43.96 2.46 7.54
CA LYS A 114 45.17 1.86 8.13
C LYS A 114 45.22 0.35 7.83
N PRO A 115 46.42 -0.26 7.72
CA PRO A 115 46.56 -1.68 7.40
C PRO A 115 45.74 -2.62 8.30
N ASP A 116 45.73 -2.37 9.61
CA ASP A 116 45.01 -3.19 10.59
C ASP A 116 43.47 -3.10 10.44
N GLN A 117 42.98 -1.89 10.12
CA GLN A 117 41.55 -1.65 9.87
C GLN A 117 41.11 -2.32 8.58
N ARG A 118 41.95 -2.24 7.54
CA ARG A 118 41.71 -2.90 6.26
C ARG A 118 41.63 -4.41 6.41
N ALA A 119 42.56 -5.02 7.16
CA ALA A 119 42.53 -6.46 7.44
C ALA A 119 41.24 -6.89 8.15
N THR A 120 40.80 -6.11 9.15
CA THR A 120 39.55 -6.36 9.88
C THR A 120 38.32 -6.28 8.97
N LEU A 121 38.25 -5.27 8.10
CA LEU A 121 37.13 -5.08 7.17
C LEU A 121 37.08 -6.18 6.10
N VAL A 122 38.23 -6.67 5.62
CA VAL A 122 38.28 -7.80 4.68
C VAL A 122 37.70 -9.06 5.32
N VAL A 123 38.13 -9.42 6.53
CA VAL A 123 37.61 -10.58 7.26
C VAL A 123 36.11 -10.45 7.53
N THR A 124 35.65 -9.24 7.86
CA THR A 124 34.23 -8.96 8.09
C THR A 124 33.41 -9.11 6.80
N ALA A 125 33.89 -8.54 5.68
CA ALA A 125 33.26 -8.67 4.37
C ALA A 125 33.15 -10.13 3.92
N ASP A 126 34.21 -10.92 4.08
CA ASP A 126 34.21 -12.34 3.70
C ASP A 126 33.31 -13.19 4.59
N THR A 127 33.15 -12.81 5.86
CA THR A 127 32.18 -13.45 6.77
C THR A 127 30.75 -13.11 6.36
N MET A 128 30.46 -11.85 6.04
CA MET A 128 29.13 -11.45 5.55
C MET A 128 28.78 -12.10 4.20
N ARG A 129 29.72 -12.17 3.25
CA ARG A 129 29.52 -12.87 1.96
C ARG A 129 29.21 -14.34 2.16
N ARG A 130 29.92 -15.02 3.07
CA ARG A 130 29.63 -16.44 3.39
C ARG A 130 28.26 -16.61 4.01
N ASN A 131 27.87 -15.73 4.95
CA ASN A 131 26.54 -15.78 5.56
C ASN A 131 25.43 -15.54 4.54
N LEU A 132 25.58 -14.54 3.67
CA LEU A 132 24.60 -14.25 2.61
C LEU A 132 24.48 -15.41 1.62
N ARG A 133 25.60 -16.02 1.21
CA ARG A 133 25.58 -17.22 0.34
C ARG A 133 24.97 -18.44 1.01
N ALA A 134 25.18 -18.63 2.31
CA ALA A 134 24.55 -19.72 3.05
C ALA A 134 23.03 -19.56 3.11
N VAL A 135 22.55 -18.32 3.27
CA VAL A 135 21.11 -18.02 3.19
C VAL A 135 20.60 -18.25 1.77
N GLU A 136 21.27 -17.75 0.73
CA GLU A 136 20.89 -17.96 -0.67
C GLU A 136 20.79 -19.45 -1.05
N GLY A 137 21.73 -20.28 -0.60
CA GLY A 137 21.69 -21.73 -0.82
C GLY A 137 20.62 -22.48 -0.02
N GLU A 138 20.08 -21.88 1.05
CA GLU A 138 18.96 -22.43 1.84
C GLU A 138 17.59 -21.88 1.37
N THR A 139 17.54 -20.71 0.72
CA THR A 139 16.30 -20.04 0.27
C THR A 139 16.04 -20.10 -1.23
N GLU A 140 16.74 -20.94 -1.99
CA GLU A 140 16.21 -21.43 -3.26
C GLU A 140 15.53 -22.78 -2.99
N PRO A 141 14.29 -22.82 -2.43
CA PRO A 141 13.47 -23.98 -2.70
C PRO A 141 13.38 -24.05 -4.23
N GLU A 142 13.59 -25.23 -4.80
CA GLU A 142 13.22 -25.48 -6.19
C GLU A 142 11.72 -25.15 -6.32
N GLU A 143 11.39 -23.89 -6.63
CA GLU A 143 10.09 -23.48 -7.16
C GLU A 143 9.93 -24.00 -8.61
N ALA A 144 10.56 -25.13 -8.92
CA ALA A 144 10.06 -26.08 -9.89
C ALA A 144 8.81 -26.77 -9.32
N LEU A 145 7.82 -25.97 -8.90
CA LEU A 145 6.47 -26.46 -8.87
C LEU A 145 6.17 -26.77 -10.34
N PRO A 146 5.86 -28.03 -10.69
CA PRO A 146 5.58 -28.36 -12.08
C PRO A 146 4.45 -27.43 -12.54
N VAL A 147 4.51 -26.96 -13.79
CA VAL A 147 3.49 -26.06 -14.39
C VAL A 147 2.07 -26.64 -14.26
N SER A 148 1.95 -27.94 -13.95
CA SER A 148 0.71 -28.66 -13.66
C SER A 148 0.27 -28.66 -12.18
N LEU A 149 1.02 -28.10 -11.25
CA LEU A 149 0.63 -28.07 -9.83
C LEU A 149 -0.45 -27.01 -9.62
N ILE A 150 -1.70 -27.46 -9.65
CA ILE A 150 -2.83 -26.65 -9.22
C ILE A 150 -2.82 -26.65 -7.69
N LEU A 151 -2.43 -25.53 -7.09
CA LEU A 151 -2.64 -25.27 -5.67
C LEU A 151 -4.15 -25.20 -5.42
N VAL A 152 -4.70 -26.32 -4.95
CA VAL A 152 -6.08 -26.40 -4.50
C VAL A 152 -6.07 -26.08 -3.02
N GLU A 153 -6.42 -24.85 -2.68
CA GLU A 153 -6.77 -24.55 -1.30
C GLU A 153 -8.14 -25.19 -1.01
N PRO A 154 -8.30 -25.93 0.10
CA PRO A 154 -9.62 -26.42 0.49
C PRO A 154 -10.58 -25.22 0.57
N ALA A 155 -11.83 -25.42 0.14
CA ALA A 155 -12.86 -24.39 0.25
C ALA A 155 -12.84 -23.85 1.68
N THR A 156 -12.62 -22.54 1.81
CA THR A 156 -12.62 -21.86 3.10
C THR A 156 -13.92 -22.21 3.81
N ASP A 157 -13.84 -22.56 5.10
CA ASP A 157 -15.03 -22.83 5.91
C ASP A 157 -16.05 -21.70 5.71
N PRO A 158 -17.36 -22.01 5.64
CA PRO A 158 -18.39 -21.00 5.48
C PRO A 158 -18.19 -19.93 6.56
N ASP A 159 -18.04 -18.67 6.13
CA ASP A 159 -17.82 -17.56 7.06
C ASP A 159 -18.93 -17.57 8.12
N ASP A 160 -18.53 -17.63 9.40
CA ASP A 160 -19.41 -17.70 10.58
C ASP A 160 -20.21 -16.39 10.81
N GLY A 161 -20.52 -15.67 9.74
CA GLY A 161 -21.10 -14.34 9.74
C GLY A 161 -20.10 -13.23 10.10
N ALA A 162 -18.79 -13.52 10.16
CA ALA A 162 -17.80 -12.52 10.51
C ALA A 162 -17.71 -11.43 9.44
N THR A 163 -17.78 -11.78 8.16
CA THR A 163 -17.81 -10.80 7.06
C THR A 163 -19.09 -9.99 7.06
N LEU A 164 -20.26 -10.61 7.29
CA LEU A 164 -21.53 -9.89 7.38
C LEU A 164 -21.52 -8.91 8.56
N ARG A 165 -21.03 -9.35 9.72
CA ARG A 165 -20.89 -8.51 10.90
C ARG A 165 -19.94 -7.33 10.63
N ALA A 166 -18.79 -7.60 10.01
CA ALA A 166 -17.87 -6.54 9.61
C ALA A 166 -18.53 -5.56 8.64
N PHE A 167 -19.26 -6.05 7.65
CA PHE A 167 -20.01 -5.23 6.71
C PHE A 167 -21.04 -4.34 7.41
N LEU A 168 -21.82 -4.89 8.33
CA LEU A 168 -22.82 -4.13 9.10
C LEU A 168 -22.18 -3.04 9.95
N ILE A 169 -21.05 -3.32 10.61
CA ILE A 169 -20.30 -2.32 11.39
C ILE A 169 -19.83 -1.18 10.47
N HIS A 170 -19.32 -1.50 9.28
CA HIS A 170 -18.91 -0.48 8.32
C HIS A 170 -20.11 0.33 7.81
N ALA A 171 -21.24 -0.30 7.52
CA ALA A 171 -22.46 0.40 7.10
C ALA A 171 -22.94 1.39 8.18
N VAL A 172 -22.92 0.97 9.45
CA VAL A 172 -23.25 1.85 10.59
C VAL A 172 -22.26 3.01 10.69
N ALA A 173 -20.96 2.76 10.52
CA ALA A 173 -19.93 3.81 10.52
C ALA A 173 -20.15 4.83 9.40
N MET A 174 -20.50 4.38 8.19
CA MET A 174 -20.82 5.27 7.06
C MET A 174 -22.04 6.15 7.36
N VAL A 175 -23.12 5.56 7.87
CA VAL A 175 -24.33 6.32 8.25
C VAL A 175 -24.00 7.34 9.34
N ALA A 176 -23.24 6.94 10.37
CA ALA A 176 -22.80 7.84 11.42
C ALA A 176 -21.93 8.99 10.88
N GLY A 177 -21.03 8.70 9.94
CA GLY A 177 -20.22 9.70 9.25
C GLY A 177 -21.07 10.73 8.48
N ILE A 178 -22.08 10.28 7.72
CA ILE A 178 -23.01 11.15 6.99
C ILE A 178 -23.80 12.06 7.93
N ILE A 179 -24.29 11.52 9.05
CA ILE A 179 -24.98 12.31 10.06
C ILE A 179 -24.02 13.33 10.68
N ALA A 180 -22.80 12.92 11.03
CA ALA A 180 -21.79 13.80 11.60
C ALA A 180 -21.39 14.95 10.66
N ALA A 181 -21.22 14.67 9.36
CA ALA A 181 -20.97 15.68 8.33
C ALA A 181 -22.12 16.70 8.25
N ARG A 182 -23.36 16.23 8.23
CA ARG A 182 -24.54 17.09 8.17
C ARG A 182 -24.72 17.94 9.43
N VAL A 183 -24.54 17.36 10.62
CA VAL A 183 -24.68 18.08 11.90
C VAL A 183 -23.59 19.12 12.09
N SER A 184 -22.38 18.84 11.63
CA SER A 184 -21.26 19.81 11.69
C SER A 184 -21.32 20.88 10.59
N GLY A 185 -22.21 20.74 9.60
CA GLY A 185 -22.24 21.64 8.44
C GLY A 185 -20.97 21.56 7.58
N LEU A 186 -20.31 20.40 7.55
CA LEU A 186 -19.03 20.25 6.86
C LEU A 186 -19.24 19.94 5.37
N HIS A 187 -18.85 20.89 4.52
CA HIS A 187 -18.88 20.78 3.06
C HIS A 187 -17.46 20.57 2.51
N LEU A 188 -16.89 19.39 2.78
CA LEU A 188 -15.48 19.14 2.49
C LEU A 188 -15.22 19.10 0.97
N PHE A 189 -16.12 18.54 0.17
CA PHE A 189 -15.89 18.42 -1.27
C PHE A 189 -16.07 19.74 -2.01
N SER A 190 -17.00 20.60 -1.57
CA SER A 190 -17.10 21.97 -2.08
C SER A 190 -15.85 22.78 -1.71
N ALA A 191 -15.34 22.60 -0.49
CA ALA A 191 -14.08 23.24 -0.07
C ALA A 191 -12.90 22.76 -0.92
N LEU A 192 -12.77 21.44 -1.13
CA LEU A 192 -11.69 20.85 -1.90
C LEU A 192 -11.72 21.25 -3.37
N THR A 193 -12.89 21.16 -4.03
CA THR A 193 -12.99 21.45 -5.47
C THR A 193 -13.02 22.94 -5.78
N GLY A 194 -13.32 23.80 -4.80
CA GLY A 194 -13.59 25.22 -5.03
C GLY A 194 -14.87 25.47 -5.83
N THR A 195 -15.66 24.43 -6.07
CA THR A 195 -16.93 24.49 -6.80
C THR A 195 -18.09 24.18 -5.86
N SER A 196 -19.26 24.77 -6.10
CA SER A 196 -20.45 24.46 -5.32
C SER A 196 -20.94 23.05 -5.68
N VAL A 197 -20.70 22.08 -4.79
CA VAL A 197 -21.29 20.75 -4.88
C VAL A 197 -22.67 20.81 -4.21
N PRO A 198 -23.72 20.18 -4.76
CA PRO A 198 -25.03 20.14 -4.11
C PRO A 198 -24.93 19.62 -2.67
N ASP A 199 -25.53 20.33 -1.71
CA ASP A 199 -25.38 20.05 -0.27
C ASP A 199 -25.61 18.58 0.10
N GLY A 200 -26.65 17.95 -0.46
CA GLY A 200 -26.95 16.55 -0.20
C GLY A 200 -25.85 15.60 -0.65
N LEU A 201 -25.21 15.89 -1.79
CA LEU A 201 -24.11 15.10 -2.31
C LEU A 201 -22.81 15.36 -1.53
N ASP A 202 -22.54 16.61 -1.15
CA ASP A 202 -21.36 16.94 -0.35
C ASP A 202 -21.40 16.26 1.02
N TYR A 203 -22.53 16.32 1.74
CA TYR A 203 -22.66 15.61 3.01
C TYR A 203 -22.57 14.10 2.86
N LEU A 204 -23.08 13.53 1.76
CA LEU A 204 -22.96 12.10 1.49
C LEU A 204 -21.49 11.70 1.31
N LEU A 205 -20.75 12.41 0.46
CA LEU A 205 -19.35 12.12 0.15
C LEU A 205 -18.44 12.41 1.35
N THR A 206 -18.62 13.55 2.00
CA THR A 206 -17.91 13.94 3.23
C THR A 206 -18.17 12.92 4.33
N GLY A 207 -19.42 12.51 4.48
CA GLY A 207 -19.83 11.51 5.45
C GLY A 207 -19.26 10.13 5.20
N LEU A 208 -19.25 9.68 3.94
CA LEU A 208 -18.64 8.42 3.54
C LEU A 208 -17.12 8.42 3.81
N LEU A 209 -16.45 9.54 3.55
CA LEU A 209 -15.04 9.72 3.85
C LEU A 209 -14.76 9.63 5.36
N ILE A 210 -15.59 10.29 6.19
CA ILE A 210 -15.49 10.25 7.66
C ILE A 210 -15.79 8.83 8.19
N GLY A 211 -16.86 8.20 7.71
CA GLY A 211 -17.27 6.86 8.12
C GLY A 211 -16.34 5.74 7.65
N GLY A 212 -15.54 6.00 6.62
CA GLY A 212 -14.42 5.15 6.19
C GLY A 212 -13.21 5.19 7.13
N GLY A 213 -13.22 6.06 8.14
CA GLY A 213 -12.17 6.20 9.14
C GLY A 213 -11.13 7.27 8.82
N SER A 214 -10.05 7.31 9.61
CA SER A 214 -9.02 8.35 9.53
C SER A 214 -8.04 8.18 8.36
N ALA A 215 -7.85 6.95 7.86
CA ALA A 215 -6.91 6.62 6.80
C ALA A 215 -7.13 7.40 5.48
N PRO A 216 -8.34 7.44 4.88
CA PRO A 216 -8.55 8.17 3.63
C PRO A 216 -8.37 9.69 3.79
N ILE A 217 -8.68 10.25 4.96
CA ILE A 217 -8.44 11.67 5.26
C ILE A 217 -6.94 11.97 5.36
N HIS A 218 -6.17 11.09 6.02
CA HIS A 218 -4.72 11.24 6.12
C HIS A 218 -4.05 11.19 4.74
N MET A 219 -4.51 10.30 3.87
CA MET A 219 -4.06 10.25 2.47
C MET A 219 -4.36 11.56 1.75
N LEU A 220 -5.56 12.11 1.92
CA LEU A 220 -5.95 13.37 1.29
C LEU A 220 -5.09 14.55 1.78
N ILE A 221 -4.82 14.63 3.09
CA ILE A 221 -3.90 15.62 3.67
C ILE A 221 -2.48 15.46 3.08
N ARG A 222 -1.98 14.22 2.96
CA ARG A 222 -0.68 13.94 2.35
C ARG A 222 -0.64 14.37 0.89
N PHE A 223 -1.71 14.18 0.13
CA PHE A 223 -1.78 14.62 -1.26
C PHE A 223 -1.80 16.15 -1.40
N VAL A 224 -2.64 16.83 -0.61
CA VAL A 224 -2.73 18.30 -0.61
C VAL A 224 -1.38 18.91 -0.21
N THR A 225 -0.70 18.35 0.79
CA THR A 225 0.62 18.84 1.23
C THR A 225 1.73 18.52 0.23
N ALA A 226 1.74 17.34 -0.41
CA ALA A 226 2.75 16.96 -1.39
C ALA A 226 2.71 17.83 -2.66
N ARG A 227 1.51 18.20 -3.14
CA ARG A 227 1.37 19.11 -4.29
C ARG A 227 1.97 20.49 -4.05
N LYS A 228 1.92 21.00 -2.82
CA LYS A 228 2.54 22.29 -2.45
C LYS A 228 4.05 22.32 -2.67
N VAL A 229 4.73 21.17 -2.51
CA VAL A 229 6.19 21.08 -2.66
C VAL A 229 6.62 21.15 -4.13
N ALA A 230 5.74 20.82 -5.06
CA ALA A 230 6.02 20.81 -6.50
C ALA A 230 5.67 22.13 -7.21
N ALA A 231 4.93 23.05 -6.58
CA ALA A 231 4.66 24.36 -7.15
C ALA A 231 5.92 25.23 -7.09
N PRO A 232 6.44 25.75 -8.22
CA PRO A 232 7.59 26.64 -8.20
C PRO A 232 7.28 27.87 -7.32
N PRO A 233 8.27 28.39 -6.57
CA PRO A 233 8.05 29.60 -5.78
C PRO A 233 7.56 30.68 -6.72
N VAL A 234 6.35 31.16 -6.47
CA VAL A 234 5.84 32.36 -7.14
C VAL A 234 6.83 33.45 -6.76
N THR A 235 7.63 33.88 -7.73
CA THR A 235 8.46 35.07 -7.62
C THR A 235 7.51 36.22 -7.38
N GLU A 236 7.28 36.58 -6.12
CA GLU A 236 6.64 37.83 -5.78
C GLU A 236 7.49 38.93 -6.41
N GLU A 237 7.01 39.53 -7.50
CA GLU A 237 7.61 40.73 -8.04
C GLU A 237 7.58 41.80 -6.94
N PRO A 238 8.73 42.31 -6.50
CA PRO A 238 8.76 43.30 -5.45
C PRO A 238 8.14 44.58 -6.00
N LYS A 239 6.96 44.92 -5.49
CA LYS A 239 6.32 46.22 -5.67
C LYS A 239 7.27 47.29 -5.11
N ARG A 240 8.11 47.85 -5.99
CA ARG A 240 9.05 48.94 -5.68
C ARG A 240 8.28 50.18 -5.23
N THR A 241 8.33 50.49 -3.95
CA THR A 241 8.26 51.87 -3.46
C THR A 241 9.68 52.47 -3.48
N PRO A 242 9.87 53.71 -3.96
CA PRO A 242 11.15 54.42 -3.83
C PRO A 242 11.24 55.10 -2.45
N GLU A 243 12.48 55.45 -2.04
CA GLU A 243 12.90 56.10 -0.77
C GLU A 243 13.08 55.17 0.44
N ALA A 244 14.19 55.13 1.19
CA ALA A 244 15.51 55.77 1.15
C ALA A 244 16.45 54.86 1.99
N GLU A 245 17.57 54.40 1.43
CA GLU A 245 18.91 54.94 1.69
C GLU A 245 19.43 54.77 3.15
N ASN A 246 20.13 53.66 3.43
CA ASN A 246 21.52 53.64 3.92
C ASN A 246 21.91 52.32 4.61
N ARG A 247 22.52 51.41 3.85
CA ARG A 247 23.64 50.58 4.30
C ARG A 247 24.37 49.97 3.09
N PRO A 248 25.60 50.37 2.78
CA PRO A 248 26.42 49.78 1.72
C PRO A 248 27.37 48.70 2.33
N PRO A 249 28.16 47.98 1.53
CA PRO A 249 27.91 46.56 1.25
C PRO A 249 29.14 45.71 1.62
N THR A 250 29.15 44.42 1.26
CA THR A 250 30.31 43.58 0.84
C THR A 250 30.07 42.15 1.34
N SER A 251 30.24 41.05 0.62
CA SER A 251 30.35 40.68 -0.80
C SER A 251 30.34 39.15 -0.77
N ALA A 252 29.66 38.51 -1.72
CA ALA A 252 29.74 37.07 -1.99
C ALA A 252 31.15 36.70 -2.55
N PRO A 253 31.48 35.40 -2.81
CA PRO A 253 30.90 34.74 -3.97
C PRO A 253 30.57 33.23 -3.84
N ALA A 254 29.56 32.87 -4.61
CA ALA A 254 29.30 31.64 -5.34
C ALA A 254 30.36 30.51 -5.30
N ALA A 255 29.88 29.29 -5.04
CA ALA A 255 30.33 28.09 -5.74
C ALA A 255 29.11 27.45 -6.40
N ALA A 256 29.16 27.45 -7.74
CA ALA A 256 28.16 26.92 -8.65
C ALA A 256 27.93 25.42 -8.43
N ARG A 257 26.66 25.02 -8.24
CA ARG A 257 26.26 23.64 -8.47
C ARG A 257 25.76 23.55 -9.90
N THR A 258 26.65 23.11 -10.78
CA THR A 258 26.34 22.74 -12.16
C THR A 258 25.44 21.51 -12.12
N GLU A 259 24.13 21.70 -12.18
CA GLU A 259 23.23 20.62 -12.57
C GLU A 259 23.40 20.41 -14.07
N ARG A 260 24.06 19.30 -14.43
CA ARG A 260 24.05 18.76 -15.79
C ARG A 260 22.59 18.58 -16.20
N ALA A 261 22.14 19.44 -17.10
CA ALA A 261 21.07 19.10 -18.01
C ALA A 261 21.47 17.82 -18.74
N THR A 262 20.87 16.69 -18.34
CA THR A 262 20.86 15.51 -19.19
C THR A 262 19.77 15.79 -20.20
N THR A 263 20.13 16.44 -21.31
CA THR A 263 19.32 16.43 -22.51
C THR A 263 19.18 14.97 -22.92
N VAL A 264 18.00 14.39 -22.68
CA VAL A 264 17.59 13.15 -23.29
C VAL A 264 17.70 13.37 -24.80
N PRO A 265 18.58 12.64 -25.51
CA PRO A 265 18.62 12.73 -26.96
C PRO A 265 17.23 12.32 -27.48
N PRO A 266 16.67 13.00 -28.49
CA PRO A 266 15.45 12.54 -29.13
C PRO A 266 15.68 11.11 -29.57
N ALA A 267 14.77 10.21 -29.15
CA ALA A 267 14.77 8.83 -29.54
C ALA A 267 14.96 8.77 -31.06
N SER A 268 16.08 8.20 -31.47
CA SER A 268 16.34 7.84 -32.86
C SER A 268 15.13 7.04 -33.33
N ALA A 269 14.52 7.51 -34.42
CA ALA A 269 13.37 6.90 -35.05
C ALA A 269 13.63 5.39 -35.23
N ALA A 270 12.98 4.59 -34.39
CA ALA A 270 12.80 3.18 -34.70
C ALA A 270 12.06 3.09 -36.04
N PRO A 271 12.44 2.17 -36.94
CA PRO A 271 11.72 2.00 -38.19
C PRO A 271 10.25 1.73 -37.87
N ALA A 272 9.40 2.60 -38.39
CA ALA A 272 7.97 2.36 -38.49
C ALA A 272 7.79 1.19 -39.46
N ASP A 273 7.72 -0.02 -38.93
CA ASP A 273 7.12 -1.22 -39.54
C ASP A 273 7.43 -2.43 -38.63
N ASP A 274 6.61 -2.62 -37.59
CA ASP A 274 5.96 -3.90 -37.28
C ASP A 274 5.12 -3.75 -36.00
N TRP A 275 3.93 -3.16 -36.13
CA TRP A 275 2.89 -3.35 -35.12
C TRP A 275 2.09 -4.58 -35.54
N ILE A 276 2.32 -5.71 -34.86
CA ILE A 276 1.51 -6.91 -35.05
C ILE A 276 0.18 -6.66 -34.34
N GLU A 277 -0.87 -6.36 -35.11
CA GLU A 277 -2.24 -6.40 -34.63
C GLU A 277 -2.61 -7.85 -34.30
N ILE A 278 -2.67 -8.16 -33.01
CA ILE A 278 -3.30 -9.39 -32.55
C ILE A 278 -4.80 -9.15 -32.59
N GLY A 279 -5.46 -9.66 -33.62
CA GLY A 279 -6.91 -9.65 -33.73
C GLY A 279 -7.54 -10.39 -32.54
N TYR A 280 -8.27 -9.67 -31.70
CA TYR A 280 -9.04 -10.26 -30.61
C TYR A 280 -10.36 -10.82 -31.14
N ASP A 281 -10.40 -12.14 -31.38
CA ASP A 281 -11.56 -12.88 -31.92
C ASP A 281 -12.58 -13.29 -30.84
N GLY A 282 -12.90 -12.38 -29.92
CA GLY A 282 -14.07 -12.53 -29.06
C GLY A 282 -14.02 -13.67 -28.03
N GLY A 283 -14.89 -13.55 -27.03
CA GLY A 283 -15.01 -14.52 -25.95
C GLY A 283 -15.42 -15.90 -26.44
N VAL A 284 -14.98 -16.92 -25.71
CA VAL A 284 -15.38 -18.31 -25.91
C VAL A 284 -16.92 -18.39 -25.92
N ASP A 285 -17.47 -18.93 -27.00
CA ASP A 285 -18.90 -19.05 -27.24
C ASP A 285 -19.61 -19.69 -26.03
N ARG A 286 -20.60 -19.01 -25.47
CA ARG A 286 -21.24 -19.40 -24.19
C ARG A 286 -21.85 -20.80 -24.28
N ASP A 287 -22.37 -21.16 -25.45
CA ASP A 287 -23.02 -22.44 -25.72
C ASP A 287 -22.01 -23.60 -25.76
N VAL A 288 -20.73 -23.31 -26.07
CA VAL A 288 -19.63 -24.29 -26.01
C VAL A 288 -19.23 -24.56 -24.55
N LEU A 289 -19.42 -23.61 -23.63
CA LEU A 289 -19.04 -23.75 -22.22
C LEU A 289 -20.12 -24.42 -21.34
N GLU A 290 -21.40 -24.37 -21.71
CA GLU A 290 -22.51 -24.88 -20.88
C GLU A 290 -22.43 -26.38 -20.56
N SER A 291 -21.67 -27.15 -21.33
CA SER A 291 -21.54 -28.61 -21.15
C SER A 291 -20.15 -29.08 -20.70
N VAL A 292 -19.13 -28.22 -20.73
CA VAL A 292 -17.73 -28.61 -20.47
C VAL A 292 -17.36 -28.52 -18.99
N HIS A 293 -18.18 -27.90 -18.14
CA HIS A 293 -17.93 -27.74 -16.70
C HIS A 293 -18.81 -28.61 -15.79
N ARG A 294 -19.62 -29.52 -16.34
CA ARG A 294 -20.28 -30.55 -15.52
C ARG A 294 -19.25 -31.61 -15.11
N ARG A 295 -18.50 -31.34 -14.05
CA ARG A 295 -17.64 -32.34 -13.39
C ARG A 295 -18.54 -33.41 -12.76
N ARG A 296 -18.21 -34.69 -12.99
CA ARG A 296 -18.84 -35.84 -12.30
C ARG A 296 -18.51 -35.90 -10.79
N GLY A 297 -17.69 -35.00 -10.27
CA GLY A 297 -17.24 -34.96 -8.88
C GLY A 297 -17.73 -33.72 -8.11
N ASN A 298 -17.58 -33.77 -6.78
CA ASN A 298 -18.13 -32.82 -5.80
C ASN A 298 -17.91 -31.33 -6.21
N PRO A 299 -18.98 -30.53 -6.40
CA PRO A 299 -18.92 -29.18 -7.00
C PRO A 299 -18.34 -28.08 -6.09
N GLU A 300 -17.84 -28.40 -4.90
CA GLU A 300 -17.37 -27.43 -3.90
C GLU A 300 -15.90 -26.99 -4.09
N LEU A 301 -15.25 -27.37 -5.20
CA LEU A 301 -13.85 -27.03 -5.49
C LEU A 301 -13.76 -25.90 -6.52
N ILE A 302 -13.38 -24.70 -6.05
CA ILE A 302 -13.04 -23.55 -6.91
C ILE A 302 -11.59 -23.72 -7.36
N VAL A 303 -11.35 -23.78 -8.67
CA VAL A 303 -10.00 -23.79 -9.25
C VAL A 303 -9.58 -22.35 -9.52
N TYR A 304 -8.60 -21.84 -8.77
CA TYR A 304 -7.96 -20.56 -9.09
C TYR A 304 -6.88 -20.80 -10.15
N HIS A 305 -7.13 -20.33 -11.37
CA HIS A 305 -6.08 -20.19 -12.37
C HIS A 305 -5.29 -18.92 -12.07
N HIS A 306 -4.29 -19.00 -11.20
CA HIS A 306 -3.24 -17.98 -11.20
C HIS A 306 -2.40 -18.19 -12.46
N THR A 307 -2.76 -17.53 -13.56
CA THR A 307 -1.81 -17.26 -14.64
C THR A 307 -0.71 -16.40 -14.05
N ALA A 308 0.38 -17.03 -13.63
CA ALA A 308 1.62 -16.36 -13.28
C ALA A 308 2.06 -15.56 -14.52
N MET A 309 1.93 -14.23 -14.46
CA MET A 309 2.65 -13.37 -15.39
C MET A 309 4.13 -13.44 -15.06
N PRO A 310 5.03 -13.66 -16.04
CA PRO A 310 6.46 -13.59 -15.79
C PRO A 310 6.83 -12.19 -15.27
N GLY A 311 7.61 -12.16 -14.18
CA GLY A 311 7.98 -10.93 -13.44
C GLY A 311 8.79 -9.90 -14.23
N ASP A 312 9.21 -10.20 -15.46
CA ASP A 312 9.98 -9.30 -16.33
C ASP A 312 9.10 -8.46 -17.28
N SER A 313 7.78 -8.57 -17.18
CA SER A 313 6.85 -7.77 -18.00
C SER A 313 6.69 -6.36 -17.43
N SER A 314 7.36 -5.36 -18.02
CA SER A 314 7.11 -3.93 -17.74
C SER A 314 5.89 -3.43 -18.54
N PHE A 315 4.73 -3.31 -17.89
CA PHE A 315 3.64 -2.42 -18.30
C PHE A 315 3.54 -1.25 -17.32
#